data_AF-A0A2P8MGK0-F1
#
_entry.id   AF-A0A2P8MGK0-F1
#
_cell.length_a   1.000
_cell.length_b   1.000
_cell.length_c   1.000
_cell.angle_alpha   90.00
_cell.angle_beta   90.00
_cell.angle_gamma   90.00
#
_symmetry.space_group_name_H-M   'P 1'
#
loop_
_entity.id
_entity.type
_entity.pdbx_description
1 polymer ?
#
loop_
_entity_poly.entity_id
_entity_poly.type
_entity_poly.pdbx_seq_one_letter_code
_entity_poly.pdbx_strand_id
1 'polypeptide(L)'
;MNKRVFLSVITMLAIIITFNNNVGNALAAQPSNNDDALKQTQEDKKNIQNKIQDLDGKIQDVLKKVDNNKKDMNKLNTDMESNQKKLDATKNTLNSQQNLFNKRLRAMYMNGTNSYLNILFSSKSFNDFASKANAIGKVIEFDKNVIGNVKGEKEDISKTQQSLNDENQKLLALKKDNEQMLLSLNKNVGQQKDLLAKTTQKEQNLLAEKAAEEQRQKELQAAAAAAAAANANKANKANSANNSKALLASPSSQPPAVSGSVISLEATGYSDDGLTSLGTPTVRNPNGYSTVAVDPRVIRPGARLYVDGYGYAVADDTGGDIIGNRIDLFFSSKQDALNWGRRTVTVHILN
;
A
#
# COMPACT_ATOMS: atom_id res chain seq x y z
N MET A 1 0.42 -16.23 42.63
CA MET A 1 1.08 -16.96 41.53
C MET A 1 0.30 -16.70 40.26
N ASN A 2 0.93 -16.13 39.22
CA ASN A 2 0.60 -16.22 37.79
C ASN A 2 1.20 -15.02 37.03
N LYS A 3 2.48 -15.15 36.65
CA LYS A 3 3.17 -14.30 35.66
C LYS A 3 3.96 -15.20 34.72
N ARG A 4 3.29 -16.02 33.91
CA ARG A 4 3.95 -16.89 32.91
C ARG A 4 3.01 -17.23 31.74
N VAL A 5 2.67 -16.27 30.87
CA VAL A 5 2.09 -16.59 29.54
C VAL A 5 2.52 -15.61 28.41
N PHE A 6 3.54 -14.77 28.57
CA PHE A 6 3.97 -13.89 27.47
C PHE A 6 5.48 -13.88 27.33
N LEU A 7 6.04 -14.94 26.74
CA LEU A 7 7.41 -14.93 26.19
C LEU A 7 7.62 -16.15 25.29
N SER A 8 7.12 -16.14 24.05
CA SER A 8 7.56 -17.13 23.04
C SER A 8 7.12 -16.80 21.61
N VAL A 9 7.47 -15.62 21.05
CA VAL A 9 7.51 -15.44 19.58
C VAL A 9 8.55 -14.37 19.20
N ILE A 10 9.81 -14.51 19.62
CA ILE A 10 10.93 -13.75 19.05
C ILE A 10 12.16 -14.67 19.02
N THR A 11 12.17 -15.63 18.10
CA THR A 11 13.42 -16.22 17.58
C THR A 11 13.66 -15.61 16.21
N MET A 12 14.35 -14.47 16.27
CA MET A 12 14.87 -13.67 15.18
C MET A 12 15.82 -14.53 14.34
N LEU A 13 15.47 -14.74 13.06
CA LEU A 13 16.42 -15.18 12.04
C LEU A 13 17.45 -14.06 11.86
N ALA A 14 18.62 -14.22 12.48
CA ALA A 14 19.80 -13.42 12.17
C ALA A 14 20.54 -14.12 11.02
N ILE A 15 20.37 -13.64 9.79
CA ILE A 15 21.25 -13.99 8.68
C ILE A 15 22.41 -13.00 8.70
N ILE A 16 23.54 -13.46 9.24
CA ILE A 16 24.85 -12.81 9.11
C ILE A 16 25.41 -13.21 7.73
N ILE A 17 25.57 -12.27 6.80
CA ILE A 17 26.37 -12.47 5.60
C ILE A 17 27.74 -11.85 5.85
N THR A 18 28.73 -12.70 6.15
CA THR A 18 30.16 -12.38 6.06
C THR A 18 30.62 -12.47 4.61
N PHE A 19 31.02 -11.34 4.03
CA PHE A 19 31.78 -11.30 2.77
C PHE A 19 33.25 -11.62 3.06
N ASN A 20 33.80 -12.64 2.38
CA ASN A 20 35.23 -12.89 2.28
C ASN A 20 35.69 -12.61 0.85
N ASN A 21 36.70 -11.76 0.71
CA ASN A 21 37.38 -11.44 -0.54
C ASN A 21 38.22 -12.62 -1.02
N ASN A 22 38.05 -13.04 -2.27
CA ASN A 22 39.14 -13.69 -3.01
C ASN A 22 39.03 -13.33 -4.50
N VAL A 23 40.05 -12.62 -4.98
CA VAL A 23 40.24 -12.18 -6.37
C VAL A 23 41.00 -13.28 -7.10
N GLY A 24 40.46 -13.75 -8.23
CA GLY A 24 41.11 -14.78 -9.05
C GLY A 24 40.30 -15.16 -10.29
N ASN A 25 40.41 -14.35 -11.34
CA ASN A 25 40.37 -14.72 -12.75
C ASN A 25 39.45 -15.89 -13.20
N ALA A 26 38.23 -15.57 -13.66
CA ALA A 26 37.53 -16.34 -14.68
C ALA A 26 36.52 -15.46 -15.43
N LEU A 27 36.73 -15.32 -16.74
CA LEU A 27 35.75 -14.86 -17.72
C LEU A 27 34.53 -15.79 -17.69
N ALA A 28 33.49 -15.39 -16.97
CA ALA A 28 32.11 -15.78 -17.23
C ALA A 28 31.25 -14.65 -16.65
N ALA A 29 30.56 -13.92 -17.51
CA ALA A 29 29.46 -13.07 -17.08
C ALA A 29 28.44 -13.99 -16.39
N GLN A 30 28.46 -14.01 -15.06
CA GLN A 30 27.35 -14.56 -14.29
C GLN A 30 26.17 -13.62 -14.52
N PRO A 31 25.05 -14.08 -15.10
CA PRO A 31 23.83 -13.29 -15.06
C PRO A 31 23.42 -13.28 -13.59
N SER A 32 23.65 -12.17 -12.89
CA SER A 32 23.14 -12.03 -11.53
C SER A 32 21.61 -12.14 -11.60
N ASN A 33 21.05 -13.00 -10.74
CA ASN A 33 19.64 -13.37 -10.53
C ASN A 33 18.69 -12.17 -10.24
N ASN A 34 18.67 -11.14 -11.10
CA ASN A 34 17.86 -9.95 -10.92
C ASN A 34 16.36 -10.26 -11.03
N ASP A 35 15.98 -11.30 -11.78
CA ASP A 35 14.60 -11.78 -11.89
C ASP A 35 14.08 -12.43 -10.60
N ASP A 36 14.90 -13.26 -9.95
CA ASP A 36 14.55 -13.87 -8.67
C ASP A 36 14.51 -12.81 -7.55
N ALA A 37 15.46 -11.87 -7.57
CA ALA A 37 15.48 -10.75 -6.63
C ALA A 37 14.26 -9.82 -6.78
N LEU A 38 13.81 -9.58 -8.01
CA LEU A 38 12.61 -8.78 -8.29
C LEU A 38 11.34 -9.50 -7.81
N LYS A 39 11.19 -10.79 -8.15
CA LYS A 39 10.05 -11.61 -7.66
C LYS A 39 10.00 -11.64 -6.14
N GLN A 40 11.13 -11.87 -5.47
CA GLN A 40 11.20 -11.85 -4.01
C GLN A 40 10.79 -10.49 -3.44
N THR A 41 11.26 -9.38 -4.04
CA THR A 41 10.91 -8.03 -3.60
C THR A 41 9.40 -7.75 -3.76
N GLN A 42 8.78 -8.26 -4.82
CA GLN A 42 7.33 -8.16 -5.05
C GLN A 42 6.52 -8.98 -4.03
N GLU A 43 6.97 -10.18 -3.70
CA GLU A 43 6.37 -11.00 -2.64
C GLU A 43 6.51 -10.34 -1.27
N ASP A 44 7.69 -9.82 -0.94
CA ASP A 44 7.95 -9.09 0.30
C ASP A 44 7.03 -7.88 0.42
N LYS A 45 6.85 -7.12 -0.66
CA LYS A 45 5.93 -5.98 -0.73
C LYS A 45 4.49 -6.40 -0.43
N LYS A 46 4.01 -7.47 -1.07
CA LYS A 46 2.67 -8.03 -0.82
C LYS A 46 2.51 -8.47 0.63
N ASN A 47 3.52 -9.14 1.19
CA ASN A 47 3.51 -9.59 2.58
C ASN A 47 3.47 -8.41 3.56
N ILE A 48 4.20 -7.33 3.29
CA ILE A 48 4.16 -6.09 4.09
C ILE A 48 2.77 -5.44 4.00
N GLN A 49 2.18 -5.36 2.80
CA GLN A 49 0.82 -4.83 2.62
C GLN A 49 -0.22 -5.63 3.41
N ASN A 50 -0.15 -6.96 3.37
CA ASN A 50 -1.05 -7.82 4.16
C ASN A 50 -0.86 -7.61 5.67
N LYS A 51 0.38 -7.43 6.14
CA LYS A 51 0.64 -7.11 7.56
C LYS A 51 0.06 -5.75 7.96
N ILE A 52 0.13 -4.74 7.09
CA ILE A 52 -0.49 -3.44 7.35
C ILE A 52 -2.00 -3.59 7.47
N GLN A 53 -2.65 -4.34 6.56
CA GLN A 53 -4.08 -4.60 6.63
C GLN A 53 -4.49 -5.34 7.91
N ASP A 54 -3.72 -6.35 8.35
CA ASP A 54 -3.96 -7.05 9.61
C ASP A 54 -3.82 -6.12 10.83
N LEU A 55 -2.81 -5.24 10.83
CA LEU A 55 -2.64 -4.24 11.88
C LEU A 55 -3.79 -3.22 11.90
N ASP A 56 -4.23 -2.75 10.74
CA ASP A 56 -5.39 -1.84 10.63
C ASP A 56 -6.66 -2.52 11.13
N GLY A 57 -6.87 -3.80 10.81
CA GLY A 57 -7.97 -4.61 11.36
C GLY A 57 -7.95 -4.68 12.88
N LYS A 58 -6.78 -4.97 13.46
CA LYS A 58 -6.59 -4.97 14.93
C LYS A 58 -6.85 -3.60 15.55
N ILE A 59 -6.46 -2.51 14.90
CA ILE A 59 -6.76 -1.15 15.36
C ILE A 59 -8.28 -0.94 15.41
N GLN A 60 -9.01 -1.31 14.35
CA GLN A 60 -10.47 -1.20 14.33
C GLN A 60 -11.15 -2.00 15.43
N ASP A 61 -10.66 -3.21 15.71
CA ASP A 61 -11.20 -4.04 16.80
C ASP A 61 -10.95 -3.42 18.18
N VAL A 62 -9.77 -2.82 18.40
CA VAL A 62 -9.48 -2.10 19.64
C VAL A 62 -10.35 -0.84 19.76
N LEU A 63 -10.59 -0.11 18.67
CA LEU A 63 -11.48 1.06 18.67
C LEU A 63 -12.93 0.67 19.02
N LYS A 64 -13.45 -0.43 18.47
CA LYS A 64 -14.78 -0.96 18.85
C LYS A 64 -14.85 -1.31 20.34
N LYS A 65 -13.79 -1.90 20.90
CA LYS A 65 -13.70 -2.18 22.35
C LYS A 65 -13.69 -0.89 23.17
N VAL A 66 -12.97 0.14 22.73
CA VAL A 66 -12.96 1.46 23.37
C VAL A 66 -14.35 2.08 23.39
N ASP A 67 -15.08 2.03 22.28
CA ASP A 67 -16.44 2.56 22.19
C ASP A 67 -17.42 1.82 23.10
N ASN A 68 -17.34 0.48 23.15
CA ASN A 68 -18.16 -0.32 24.05
C ASN A 68 -17.83 -0.01 25.52
N ASN A 69 -16.54 0.00 25.89
CA ASN A 69 -16.11 0.36 27.24
C ASN A 69 -16.59 1.77 27.64
N LYS A 70 -16.61 2.72 26.70
CA LYS A 70 -17.14 4.07 26.95
C LYS A 70 -18.63 4.06 27.26
N LYS A 71 -19.42 3.25 26.55
CA LYS A 71 -20.85 3.07 26.87
C LYS A 71 -21.04 2.45 28.25
N ASP A 72 -20.25 1.42 28.57
CA ASP A 72 -20.30 0.75 29.87
C ASP A 72 -19.92 1.71 31.00
N MET A 73 -18.89 2.54 30.82
CA MET A 73 -18.51 3.59 31.78
C MET A 73 -19.64 4.61 32.02
N ASN A 74 -20.35 5.04 30.98
CA ASN A 74 -21.46 5.98 31.13
C ASN A 74 -22.64 5.35 31.89
N LYS A 75 -22.98 4.10 31.57
CA LYS A 75 -24.00 3.35 32.30
C LYS A 75 -23.61 3.17 33.76
N LEU A 76 -22.36 2.76 34.01
CA LEU A 76 -21.83 2.56 35.35
C LEU A 76 -21.84 3.86 36.17
N ASN A 77 -21.50 5.00 35.58
CA ASN A 77 -21.58 6.29 36.26
C ASN A 77 -23.03 6.63 36.67
N THR A 78 -23.98 6.37 35.79
CA THR A 78 -25.42 6.56 36.09
C THR A 78 -25.88 5.63 37.21
N ASP A 79 -25.46 4.36 37.18
CA ASP A 79 -25.79 3.36 38.19
C ASP A 79 -25.17 3.73 39.55
N MET A 80 -23.92 4.23 39.58
CA MET A 80 -23.27 4.73 40.80
C MET A 80 -23.99 5.94 41.39
N GLU A 81 -24.40 6.91 40.57
CA GLU A 81 -25.17 8.07 41.04
C GLU A 81 -26.53 7.67 41.62
N SER A 82 -27.23 6.76 40.95
CA SER A 82 -28.50 6.23 41.42
C SER A 82 -28.34 5.46 42.73
N ASN A 83 -27.31 4.61 42.83
CA ASN A 83 -27.02 3.82 44.02
C ASN A 83 -26.63 4.71 45.22
N GLN A 84 -25.86 5.76 44.98
CA GLN A 84 -25.51 6.75 46.00
C GLN A 84 -26.76 7.47 46.54
N LYS A 85 -27.66 7.92 45.66
CA LYS A 85 -28.94 8.53 46.08
C LYS A 85 -29.79 7.58 46.92
N LYS A 86 -29.87 6.29 46.53
CA LYS A 86 -30.56 5.26 47.32
C LYS A 86 -29.89 5.08 48.69
N LEU A 87 -28.57 4.99 48.74
CA LEU A 87 -27.82 4.83 49.99
C LEU A 87 -28.09 5.97 50.97
N ASP A 88 -28.09 7.22 50.49
CA ASP A 88 -28.36 8.40 51.31
C ASP A 88 -29.82 8.44 51.80
N ALA A 89 -30.78 8.10 50.93
CA ALA A 89 -32.19 7.98 51.31
C ALA A 89 -32.39 6.89 52.37
N THR A 90 -31.85 5.69 52.17
CA THR A 90 -31.94 4.57 53.12
C THR A 90 -31.26 4.90 54.45
N LYS A 91 -30.14 5.63 54.44
CA LYS A 91 -29.47 6.12 55.66
C LYS A 91 -30.35 7.09 56.44
N ASN A 92 -31.02 8.02 55.76
CA ASN A 92 -31.97 8.96 56.39
C ASN A 92 -33.19 8.24 56.96
N THR A 93 -33.73 7.27 56.23
CA THR A 93 -34.83 6.40 56.72
C THR A 93 -34.40 5.63 57.95
N LEU A 94 -33.23 5.00 57.94
CA LEU A 94 -32.70 4.24 59.08
C LEU A 94 -32.59 5.10 60.33
N ASN A 95 -32.01 6.30 60.20
CA ASN A 95 -31.89 7.26 61.31
C ASN A 95 -33.27 7.67 61.84
N SER A 96 -34.23 7.93 60.95
CA SER A 96 -35.60 8.31 61.33
C SER A 96 -36.32 7.19 62.09
N GLN A 97 -36.20 5.95 61.61
CA GLN A 97 -36.81 4.77 62.27
C GLN A 97 -36.15 4.49 63.62
N GLN A 98 -34.82 4.57 63.72
CA GLN A 98 -34.11 4.43 64.99
C GLN A 98 -34.50 5.52 65.99
N ASN A 99 -34.61 6.78 65.55
CA ASN A 99 -35.06 7.87 66.42
C ASN A 99 -36.49 7.68 66.92
N LEU A 100 -37.40 7.22 66.05
CA LEU A 100 -38.78 6.92 66.44
C LEU A 100 -38.85 5.77 67.45
N PHE A 101 -38.13 4.69 67.18
CA PHE A 101 -38.01 3.55 68.10
C PHE A 101 -37.44 3.98 69.46
N ASN A 102 -36.36 4.77 69.46
CA ASN A 102 -35.74 5.30 70.68
C ASN A 102 -36.69 6.20 71.47
N LYS A 103 -37.49 7.06 70.80
CA LYS A 103 -38.52 7.88 71.46
C LYS A 103 -39.59 7.01 72.12
N ARG A 104 -40.05 5.95 71.45
CA ARG A 104 -41.05 4.99 71.99
C ARG A 104 -40.47 4.19 73.16
N LEU A 105 -39.23 3.71 73.06
CA LEU A 105 -38.53 3.02 74.14
C LEU A 105 -38.33 3.94 75.35
N ARG A 106 -37.90 5.19 75.12
CA ARG A 106 -37.76 6.17 76.20
C ARG A 106 -39.10 6.46 76.86
N ALA A 107 -40.20 6.58 76.10
CA ALA A 107 -41.53 6.77 76.65
C ALA A 107 -41.97 5.59 77.54
N MET A 108 -41.51 4.36 77.25
CA MET A 108 -41.70 3.20 78.12
C MET A 108 -40.94 3.33 79.44
N TYR A 109 -39.69 3.80 79.44
CA TYR A 109 -38.83 3.81 80.63
C TYR A 109 -38.92 5.09 81.49
N MET A 110 -39.07 6.27 80.89
CA MET A 110 -38.75 7.54 81.55
C MET A 110 -39.96 8.40 81.98
N ASN A 111 -41.19 8.10 81.55
CA ASN A 111 -42.35 8.96 81.84
C ASN A 111 -43.28 8.34 82.90
N GLY A 112 -43.19 8.76 84.17
CA GLY A 112 -44.00 8.20 85.28
C GLY A 112 -45.50 8.00 84.99
N THR A 113 -46.24 9.05 84.63
CA THR A 113 -47.71 9.01 84.41
C THR A 113 -48.17 8.78 82.97
N ASN A 114 -47.31 8.96 81.96
CA ASN A 114 -47.66 8.76 80.54
C ASN A 114 -46.87 7.62 79.88
N SER A 115 -46.26 6.74 80.67
CA SER A 115 -45.52 5.57 80.17
C SER A 115 -46.45 4.42 79.79
N TYR A 116 -45.97 3.58 78.87
CA TYR A 116 -46.54 2.26 78.59
C TYR A 116 -46.70 1.40 79.86
N LEU A 117 -45.83 1.52 80.86
CA LEU A 117 -46.00 0.86 82.15
C LEU A 117 -47.25 1.36 82.88
N ASN A 118 -47.57 2.66 82.79
CA ASN A 118 -48.80 3.18 83.37
C ASN A 118 -50.04 2.69 82.60
N ILE A 119 -49.99 2.60 81.27
CA ILE A 119 -51.07 2.02 80.44
C ILE A 119 -51.34 0.55 80.81
N LEU A 120 -50.26 -0.20 81.10
CA LEU A 120 -50.34 -1.58 81.58
C LEU A 120 -50.93 -1.63 83.00
N PHE A 121 -50.44 -0.82 83.94
CA PHE A 121 -50.92 -0.82 85.33
C PHE A 121 -52.30 -0.20 85.52
N SER A 122 -52.78 0.64 84.60
CA SER A 122 -54.15 1.18 84.59
C SER A 122 -55.20 0.18 84.08
N SER A 123 -54.83 -1.09 83.89
CA SER A 123 -55.72 -2.11 83.35
C SER A 123 -56.79 -2.53 84.36
N LYS A 124 -58.03 -2.72 83.88
CA LYS A 124 -59.18 -3.03 84.75
C LYS A 124 -59.27 -4.52 85.14
N SER A 125 -58.59 -5.39 84.39
CA SER A 125 -58.56 -6.83 84.61
C SER A 125 -57.28 -7.46 84.06
N PHE A 126 -57.00 -8.70 84.46
CA PHE A 126 -55.86 -9.46 83.93
C PHE A 126 -55.93 -9.64 82.40
N ASN A 127 -57.14 -9.85 81.85
CA ASN A 127 -57.34 -9.99 80.41
C ASN A 127 -57.06 -8.68 79.65
N ASP A 128 -57.44 -7.53 80.21
CA ASP A 128 -57.12 -6.19 79.67
C ASP A 128 -55.61 -5.94 79.70
N PHE A 129 -54.95 -6.27 80.82
CA PHE A 129 -53.48 -6.20 80.95
C PHE A 129 -52.78 -7.03 79.88
N ALA A 130 -53.16 -8.32 79.73
CA ALA A 130 -52.56 -9.23 78.76
C ALA A 130 -52.73 -8.73 77.33
N SER A 131 -53.91 -8.19 77.00
CA SER A 131 -54.20 -7.63 75.67
C SER A 131 -53.32 -6.42 75.34
N LYS A 132 -53.15 -5.49 76.29
CA LYS A 132 -52.27 -4.32 76.13
C LYS A 132 -50.80 -4.70 76.07
N ALA A 133 -50.36 -5.65 76.89
CA ALA A 133 -48.99 -6.17 76.88
C ALA A 133 -48.65 -6.80 75.52
N ASN A 134 -49.57 -7.62 74.99
CA ASN A 134 -49.45 -8.18 73.66
C ASN A 134 -49.39 -7.09 72.56
N ALA A 135 -50.26 -6.08 72.64
CA ALA A 135 -50.26 -4.97 71.68
C ALA A 135 -48.94 -4.18 71.69
N ILE A 136 -48.40 -3.86 72.87
CA ILE A 136 -47.10 -3.19 73.02
C ILE A 136 -45.96 -4.06 72.49
N GLY A 137 -45.97 -5.36 72.80
CA GLY A 137 -45.00 -6.33 72.29
C GLY A 137 -44.98 -6.36 70.75
N LYS A 138 -46.16 -6.41 70.11
CA LYS A 138 -46.28 -6.36 68.65
C LYS A 138 -45.73 -5.07 68.04
N VAL A 139 -45.91 -3.92 68.69
CA VAL A 139 -45.35 -2.64 68.21
C VAL A 139 -43.81 -2.65 68.27
N ILE A 140 -43.23 -3.16 69.36
CA ILE A 140 -41.77 -3.26 69.50
C ILE A 140 -41.18 -4.23 68.47
N GLU A 141 -41.84 -5.37 68.28
CA GLU A 141 -41.43 -6.36 67.28
C GLU A 141 -41.50 -5.77 65.87
N PHE A 142 -42.58 -5.05 65.54
CA PHE A 142 -42.72 -4.33 64.28
C PHE A 142 -41.57 -3.33 64.07
N ASP A 143 -41.26 -2.48 65.04
CA ASP A 143 -40.19 -1.48 64.92
C ASP A 143 -38.82 -2.14 64.74
N LYS A 144 -38.54 -3.22 65.49
CA LYS A 144 -37.31 -4.01 65.32
C LYS A 144 -37.22 -4.61 63.92
N ASN A 145 -38.32 -5.15 63.40
CA ASN A 145 -38.36 -5.72 62.05
C ASN A 145 -38.16 -4.65 60.97
N VAL A 146 -38.79 -3.48 61.09
CA VAL A 146 -38.58 -2.35 60.17
C VAL A 146 -37.12 -1.89 60.17
N ILE A 147 -36.51 -1.70 61.34
CA ILE A 147 -35.09 -1.31 61.43
C ILE A 147 -34.19 -2.39 60.85
N GLY A 148 -34.49 -3.67 61.13
CA GLY A 148 -33.76 -4.82 60.58
C GLY A 148 -33.80 -4.84 59.06
N ASN A 149 -34.99 -4.67 58.46
CA ASN A 149 -35.18 -4.64 57.01
C ASN A 149 -34.44 -3.47 56.36
N VAL A 150 -34.56 -2.26 56.91
CA VAL A 150 -33.85 -1.07 56.38
C VAL A 150 -32.33 -1.22 56.52
N LYS A 151 -31.85 -1.87 57.59
CA LYS A 151 -30.42 -2.17 57.76
C LYS A 151 -29.94 -3.19 56.72
N GLY A 152 -30.72 -4.23 56.44
CA GLY A 152 -30.43 -5.20 55.38
C GLY A 152 -30.37 -4.54 54.01
N GLU A 153 -31.37 -3.73 53.65
CA GLU A 153 -31.40 -2.97 52.40
C GLU A 153 -30.18 -2.05 52.26
N LYS A 154 -29.78 -1.36 53.34
CA LYS A 154 -28.55 -0.54 53.35
C LYS A 154 -27.30 -1.38 53.07
N GLU A 155 -27.21 -2.57 53.65
CA GLU A 155 -26.07 -3.47 53.44
C GLU A 155 -26.00 -3.93 51.98
N ASP A 156 -27.13 -4.30 51.39
CA ASP A 156 -27.22 -4.71 50.00
C ASP A 156 -26.84 -3.57 49.04
N ILE A 157 -27.36 -2.36 49.26
CA ILE A 157 -26.98 -1.16 48.49
C ILE A 157 -25.48 -0.87 48.62
N SER A 158 -24.90 -1.06 49.81
CA SER A 158 -23.47 -0.87 50.05
C SER A 158 -22.62 -1.92 49.32
N LYS A 159 -23.06 -3.18 49.26
CA LYS A 159 -22.42 -4.24 48.47
C LYS A 159 -22.49 -3.92 46.98
N THR A 160 -23.64 -3.45 46.49
CA THR A 160 -23.78 -2.98 45.11
C THR A 160 -22.83 -1.81 44.84
N GLN A 161 -22.71 -0.83 45.74
CA GLN A 161 -21.78 0.29 45.58
C GLN A 161 -20.33 -0.19 45.41
N GLN A 162 -19.92 -1.16 46.23
CA GLN A 162 -18.58 -1.74 46.13
C GLN A 162 -18.37 -2.44 44.79
N SER A 163 -19.33 -3.27 44.36
CA SER A 163 -19.25 -3.94 43.05
C SER A 163 -19.14 -2.95 41.89
N LEU A 164 -19.92 -1.87 41.91
CA LEU A 164 -19.87 -0.83 40.88
C LEU A 164 -18.51 -0.11 40.87
N ASN A 165 -17.94 0.17 42.06
CA ASN A 165 -16.60 0.75 42.17
C ASN A 165 -15.52 -0.19 41.61
N ASP A 166 -15.60 -1.48 41.92
CA ASP A 166 -14.65 -2.48 41.42
C ASP A 166 -14.73 -2.62 39.90
N GLU A 167 -15.94 -2.60 39.34
CA GLU A 167 -16.16 -2.59 37.88
C GLU A 167 -15.60 -1.32 37.23
N ASN A 168 -15.73 -0.16 37.89
CA ASN A 168 -15.17 1.09 37.40
C ASN A 168 -13.64 1.04 37.32
N GLN A 169 -12.99 0.49 38.35
CA GLN A 169 -11.53 0.31 38.35
C GLN A 169 -11.06 -0.63 37.23
N LYS A 170 -11.81 -1.70 36.95
CA LYS A 170 -11.53 -2.60 35.82
C LYS A 170 -11.66 -1.88 34.48
N LEU A 171 -12.70 -1.08 34.27
CA LEU A 171 -12.89 -0.31 33.04
C LEU A 171 -11.80 0.75 32.85
N LEU A 172 -11.35 1.40 33.93
CA LEU A 172 -10.23 2.35 33.87
C LEU A 172 -8.92 1.67 33.49
N ALA A 173 -8.65 0.46 34.01
CA ALA A 173 -7.51 -0.34 33.60
C ALA A 173 -7.59 -0.74 32.12
N LEU A 174 -8.75 -1.25 31.68
CA LEU A 174 -8.99 -1.61 30.28
C LEU A 174 -8.83 -0.41 29.33
N LYS A 175 -9.28 0.78 29.74
CA LYS A 175 -9.08 2.02 28.97
C LYS A 175 -7.59 2.28 28.76
N LYS A 176 -6.79 2.23 29.83
CA LYS A 176 -5.34 2.45 29.77
C LYS A 176 -4.65 1.40 28.88
N ASP A 177 -5.03 0.14 29.03
CA ASP A 177 -4.46 -0.95 28.22
C ASP A 177 -4.81 -0.77 26.73
N ASN A 178 -6.04 -0.36 26.41
CA ASN A 178 -6.45 -0.06 25.04
C ASN A 178 -5.67 1.13 24.45
N GLU A 179 -5.45 2.20 25.22
CA GLU A 179 -4.64 3.35 24.80
C GLU A 179 -3.19 2.92 24.49
N GLN A 180 -2.57 2.11 25.35
CA GLN A 180 -1.23 1.57 25.11
C GLN A 180 -1.19 0.65 23.88
N MET A 181 -2.20 -0.20 23.72
CA MET A 181 -2.31 -1.08 22.56
C MET A 181 -2.41 -0.27 21.27
N LEU A 182 -3.27 0.76 21.22
CA LEU A 182 -3.39 1.65 20.06
C LEU A 182 -2.08 2.36 19.73
N LEU A 183 -1.34 2.85 20.73
CA LEU A 183 -0.02 3.47 20.51
C LEU A 183 0.97 2.47 19.89
N SER A 184 1.02 1.24 20.42
CA SER A 184 1.91 0.20 19.90
C SER A 184 1.55 -0.22 18.47
N LEU A 185 0.25 -0.37 18.17
CA LEU A 185 -0.25 -0.74 16.85
C LEU A 185 0.05 0.36 15.82
N ASN A 186 -0.21 1.62 16.16
CA ASN A 186 0.11 2.75 15.27
C ASN A 186 1.61 2.85 14.99
N LYS A 187 2.45 2.63 16.00
CA LYS A 187 3.91 2.57 15.82
C LYS A 187 4.31 1.45 14.85
N ASN A 188 3.74 0.26 15.00
CA ASN A 188 4.01 -0.87 14.10
C ASN A 188 3.54 -0.59 12.67
N VAL A 189 2.37 0.02 12.49
CA VAL A 189 1.89 0.46 11.17
C VAL A 189 2.87 1.45 10.54
N GLY A 190 3.34 2.44 11.29
CA GLY A 190 4.37 3.38 10.84
C GLY A 190 5.64 2.67 10.35
N GLN A 191 6.17 1.76 11.16
CA GLN A 191 7.35 0.97 10.80
C GLN A 191 7.15 0.10 9.55
N GLN A 192 5.97 -0.51 9.39
CA GLN A 192 5.65 -1.29 8.19
C GLN A 192 5.49 -0.40 6.96
N LYS A 193 4.92 0.81 7.09
CA LYS A 193 4.83 1.78 5.99
C LYS A 193 6.21 2.27 5.54
N ASP A 194 7.11 2.53 6.49
CA ASP A 194 8.50 2.89 6.17
C ASP A 194 9.23 1.75 5.44
N LEU A 195 9.03 0.52 5.89
CA LEU A 195 9.58 -0.66 5.23
C LEU A 195 8.99 -0.84 3.82
N LEU A 196 7.69 -0.63 3.65
CA LEU A 196 7.02 -0.67 2.35
C LEU A 196 7.59 0.35 1.38
N ALA A 197 7.86 1.57 1.84
CA ALA A 197 8.49 2.62 1.03
C ALA A 197 9.89 2.20 0.57
N LYS A 198 10.73 1.68 1.48
CA LYS A 198 12.07 1.17 1.14
C LYS A 198 12.02 -0.01 0.15
N THR A 199 11.11 -0.96 0.36
CA THR A 199 10.92 -2.10 -0.55
C THR A 199 10.42 -1.65 -1.91
N THR A 200 9.52 -0.66 -1.98
CA THR A 200 9.04 -0.09 -3.24
C THR A 200 10.16 0.61 -4.00
N GLN A 201 11.03 1.35 -3.31
CA GLN A 201 12.21 1.96 -3.93
C GLN A 201 13.19 0.89 -4.46
N LYS A 202 13.42 -0.17 -3.69
CA LYS A 202 14.26 -1.31 -4.12
C LYS A 202 13.69 -1.97 -5.37
N GLU A 203 12.38 -2.19 -5.44
CA GLU A 203 11.69 -2.75 -6.61
C GLU A 203 11.92 -1.87 -7.85
N GLN A 204 11.75 -0.55 -7.73
CA GLN A 204 11.97 0.40 -8.83
C GLN A 204 13.42 0.37 -9.32
N ASN A 205 14.39 0.32 -8.41
CA ASN A 205 15.81 0.25 -8.76
C ASN A 205 16.13 -1.06 -9.51
N LEU A 206 15.60 -2.21 -9.04
CA LEU A 206 15.79 -3.49 -9.72
C LEU A 206 15.16 -3.53 -11.11
N LEU A 207 13.98 -2.91 -11.28
CA LEU A 207 13.33 -2.78 -12.59
C LEU A 207 14.14 -1.92 -13.56
N ALA A 208 14.67 -0.78 -13.08
CA ALA A 208 15.52 0.09 -13.88
C ALA A 208 16.84 -0.60 -14.28
N GLU A 209 17.44 -1.35 -13.35
CA GLU A 209 18.66 -2.11 -13.61
C GLU A 209 18.43 -3.24 -14.63
N LYS A 210 17.30 -3.97 -14.51
CA LYS A 210 16.90 -4.97 -15.49
C LYS A 210 16.71 -4.37 -16.88
N ALA A 211 16.01 -3.24 -17.01
CA ALA A 211 15.80 -2.57 -18.29
C ALA A 211 17.13 -2.08 -18.91
N ALA A 212 18.05 -1.56 -18.10
CA ALA A 212 19.37 -1.13 -18.56
C ALA A 212 20.22 -2.31 -19.05
N GLU A 213 20.15 -3.46 -18.37
CA GLU A 213 20.86 -4.67 -18.79
C GLU A 213 20.28 -5.24 -20.09
N GLU A 214 18.96 -5.31 -20.23
CA GLU A 214 18.31 -5.73 -21.47
C GLU A 214 18.70 -4.83 -22.66
N GLN A 215 18.82 -3.52 -22.43
CA GLN A 215 19.27 -2.57 -23.44
C GLN A 215 20.74 -2.79 -23.82
N ARG A 216 21.63 -2.96 -22.84
CA ARG A 216 23.05 -3.30 -23.09
C ARG A 216 23.20 -4.60 -23.89
N GLN A 217 22.40 -5.61 -23.57
CA GLN A 217 22.43 -6.89 -24.29
C GLN A 217 21.97 -6.72 -25.75
N LYS A 218 20.93 -5.92 -26.00
CA LYS A 218 20.50 -5.59 -27.38
C LYS A 218 21.58 -4.84 -28.16
N GLU A 219 22.25 -3.88 -27.54
CA GLU A 219 23.34 -3.11 -28.16
C GLU A 219 24.55 -4.00 -28.49
N LEU A 220 24.95 -4.88 -27.56
CA LEU A 220 26.02 -5.87 -27.77
C LEU A 220 25.67 -6.86 -28.88
N GLN A 221 24.43 -7.36 -28.93
CA GLN A 221 23.97 -8.25 -29.99
C GLN A 221 23.93 -7.54 -31.35
N ALA A 222 23.47 -6.29 -31.42
CA ALA A 222 23.49 -5.49 -32.64
C ALA A 222 24.93 -5.23 -33.12
N ALA A 223 25.86 -4.91 -32.21
CA ALA A 223 27.27 -4.71 -32.52
C ALA A 223 27.93 -6.02 -33.01
N ALA A 224 27.63 -7.16 -32.38
CA ALA A 224 28.12 -8.47 -32.80
C ALA A 224 27.57 -8.87 -34.19
N ALA A 225 26.29 -8.61 -34.46
CA ALA A 225 25.67 -8.85 -35.76
C ALA A 225 26.28 -7.96 -36.86
N ALA A 226 26.52 -6.68 -36.57
CA ALA A 226 27.19 -5.75 -37.47
C ALA A 226 28.64 -6.19 -37.78
N ALA A 227 29.39 -6.65 -36.78
CA ALA A 227 30.75 -7.18 -36.95
C ALA A 227 30.76 -8.47 -37.77
N ALA A 228 29.79 -9.37 -37.56
CA ALA A 228 29.64 -10.60 -38.35
C ALA A 228 29.31 -10.29 -39.82
N ALA A 229 28.41 -9.34 -40.08
CA ALA A 229 28.09 -8.88 -41.43
C ALA A 229 29.30 -8.25 -42.14
N ALA A 230 30.12 -7.47 -41.41
CA ALA A 230 31.35 -6.89 -41.96
C ALA A 230 32.41 -7.95 -42.34
N ASN A 231 32.53 -9.03 -41.55
CA ASN A 231 33.44 -10.13 -41.84
C ASN A 231 32.97 -11.02 -43.01
N ALA A 232 31.66 -11.26 -43.15
CA ALA A 232 31.09 -11.96 -44.31
C ALA A 232 31.37 -11.22 -45.63
N ASN A 233 31.32 -9.88 -45.62
CA ASN A 233 31.66 -9.05 -46.78
C ASN A 233 33.17 -9.07 -47.12
N LYS A 234 34.06 -9.23 -46.12
CA LYS A 234 35.51 -9.42 -46.37
C LYS A 234 35.83 -10.79 -46.98
N ALA A 235 35.13 -11.86 -46.57
CA ALA A 235 35.32 -13.20 -47.13
C ALA A 235 34.86 -13.30 -48.61
N ASN A 236 33.76 -12.63 -48.98
CA ASN A 236 33.32 -12.56 -50.38
C ASN A 236 34.26 -11.76 -51.28
N LYS A 237 34.99 -10.77 -50.74
CA LYS A 237 36.05 -10.04 -51.48
C LYS A 237 37.30 -10.89 -51.73
N ALA A 238 37.61 -11.85 -50.87
CA ALA A 238 38.75 -12.76 -51.06
C ALA A 238 38.48 -13.87 -52.10
N ASN A 239 37.23 -14.33 -52.24
CA ASN A 239 36.84 -15.31 -53.26
C ASN A 239 36.67 -14.71 -54.68
N SER A 240 36.62 -13.38 -54.82
CA SER A 240 36.63 -12.71 -56.12
C SER A 240 38.03 -12.54 -56.73
N ALA A 241 39.11 -12.86 -55.99
CA ALA A 241 40.49 -12.69 -56.47
C ALA A 241 41.06 -13.90 -57.23
N ASN A 242 40.35 -15.05 -57.29
CA ASN A 242 40.85 -16.28 -57.91
C ASN A 242 40.21 -16.65 -59.26
N ASN A 243 39.32 -15.81 -59.82
CA ASN A 243 38.61 -16.09 -61.07
C ASN A 243 38.70 -14.95 -62.09
N SER A 244 39.91 -14.50 -62.42
CA SER A 244 40.13 -13.58 -63.55
C SER A 244 41.41 -13.91 -64.30
N LYS A 245 41.41 -15.06 -64.99
CA LYS A 245 42.27 -15.31 -66.15
C LYS A 245 41.42 -15.83 -67.32
N ALA A 246 40.65 -14.94 -67.93
CA ALA A 246 40.19 -15.08 -69.32
C ALA A 246 39.61 -13.76 -69.85
N LEU A 247 40.25 -13.27 -70.92
CA LEU A 247 39.78 -12.35 -71.95
C LEU A 247 39.65 -10.84 -71.64
N LEU A 248 40.77 -10.15 -71.87
CA LEU A 248 40.92 -9.11 -72.90
C LEU A 248 39.66 -8.38 -73.38
N ALA A 249 39.43 -7.18 -72.86
CA ALA A 249 39.24 -5.96 -73.66
C ALA A 249 39.16 -4.74 -72.72
N SER A 250 40.00 -3.73 -72.99
CA SER A 250 39.79 -2.33 -72.57
C SER A 250 39.44 -1.55 -73.85
N PRO A 251 38.61 -0.48 -73.84
CA PRO A 251 38.82 0.63 -72.91
C PRO A 251 37.56 1.39 -72.41
N SER A 252 37.84 2.35 -71.53
CA SER A 252 37.16 3.64 -71.33
C SER A 252 36.07 3.75 -70.24
N SER A 253 36.39 4.67 -69.33
CA SER A 253 35.62 5.25 -68.25
C SER A 253 34.48 6.14 -68.76
N GLN A 254 33.23 5.81 -68.42
CA GLN A 254 32.07 6.71 -68.48
C GLN A 254 30.99 6.22 -67.48
N PRO A 255 30.20 7.11 -66.84
CA PRO A 255 29.20 6.73 -65.82
C PRO A 255 28.16 5.76 -66.39
N PRO A 256 27.55 4.89 -65.58
CA PRO A 256 26.47 4.03 -66.07
C PRO A 256 25.38 4.90 -66.67
N ALA A 257 25.04 4.59 -67.92
CA ALA A 257 23.95 5.22 -68.66
C ALA A 257 22.66 5.04 -67.87
N VAL A 258 22.26 6.09 -67.15
CA VAL A 258 20.96 6.16 -66.51
C VAL A 258 19.97 6.48 -67.62
N SER A 259 19.27 5.47 -68.12
CA SER A 259 18.21 5.63 -69.11
C SER A 259 16.93 6.17 -68.48
N GLY A 260 17.02 7.20 -67.63
CA GLY A 260 15.86 7.78 -66.94
C GLY A 260 16.08 9.25 -66.59
N SER A 261 14.98 9.93 -66.26
CA SER A 261 14.94 11.37 -66.07
C SER A 261 15.77 11.81 -64.85
N VAL A 262 16.54 12.88 -65.00
CA VAL A 262 17.30 13.53 -63.91
C VAL A 262 16.53 14.76 -63.45
N ILE A 263 16.27 14.87 -62.14
CA ILE A 263 15.49 15.97 -61.56
C ILE A 263 16.22 16.49 -60.32
N SER A 264 16.27 17.82 -60.14
CA SER A 264 16.79 18.44 -58.92
C SER A 264 15.63 18.71 -57.95
N LEU A 265 15.75 18.22 -56.72
CA LEU A 265 14.72 18.25 -55.69
C LEU A 265 15.26 18.83 -54.38
N GLU A 266 14.41 19.48 -53.59
CA GLU A 266 14.71 19.83 -52.20
C GLU A 266 14.53 18.57 -51.34
N ALA A 267 15.63 18.08 -50.78
CA ALA A 267 15.67 16.93 -49.89
C ALA A 267 15.62 17.34 -48.42
N THR A 268 14.73 16.69 -47.68
CA THR A 268 14.72 16.69 -46.20
C THR A 268 15.06 15.30 -45.67
N GLY A 269 15.34 15.21 -44.37
CA GLY A 269 15.54 13.95 -43.69
C GLY A 269 14.51 13.77 -42.58
N TYR A 270 13.96 12.55 -42.48
CA TYR A 270 13.07 12.17 -41.39
C TYR A 270 13.49 10.83 -40.80
N SER A 271 13.07 10.58 -39.57
CA SER A 271 13.28 9.32 -38.86
C SER A 271 12.09 9.12 -37.94
N ASP A 272 11.14 8.29 -38.35
CA ASP A 272 9.98 7.95 -37.52
C ASP A 272 9.59 6.49 -37.81
N ASP A 273 9.11 5.79 -36.80
CA ASP A 273 8.89 4.33 -36.79
C ASP A 273 7.53 3.92 -37.38
N GLY A 274 7.18 4.53 -38.52
CA GLY A 274 5.92 4.33 -39.23
C GLY A 274 5.96 3.32 -40.39
N LEU A 275 4.80 2.74 -40.70
CA LEU A 275 4.54 2.04 -41.96
C LEU A 275 4.41 3.08 -43.08
N THR A 276 4.97 2.79 -44.26
CA THR A 276 4.79 3.62 -45.47
C THR A 276 3.33 3.64 -45.92
N SER A 277 2.95 4.58 -46.77
CA SER A 277 1.63 4.60 -47.41
C SER A 277 1.31 3.33 -48.23
N LEU A 278 2.32 2.50 -48.55
CA LEU A 278 2.18 1.18 -49.18
C LEU A 278 2.15 0.01 -48.18
N GLY A 279 2.17 0.29 -46.87
CA GLY A 279 2.07 -0.71 -45.81
C GLY A 279 3.35 -1.49 -45.54
N THR A 280 4.51 -1.01 -46.02
CA THR A 280 5.82 -1.62 -45.77
C THR A 280 6.56 -0.85 -44.67
N PRO A 281 7.42 -1.51 -43.86
CA PRO A 281 8.26 -0.78 -42.91
C PRO A 281 9.28 0.08 -43.67
N THR A 282 9.50 1.31 -43.21
CA THR A 282 10.56 2.18 -43.74
C THR A 282 11.93 1.56 -43.48
N VAL A 283 12.73 1.37 -44.54
CA VAL A 283 14.07 0.75 -44.44
C VAL A 283 15.13 1.76 -44.85
N ARG A 284 16.16 1.92 -44.03
CA ARG A 284 17.41 2.58 -44.43
C ARG A 284 18.47 1.52 -44.68
N ASN A 285 18.92 1.41 -45.92
CA ASN A 285 20.01 0.52 -46.32
C ASN A 285 21.05 1.30 -47.13
N PRO A 286 22.17 1.74 -46.51
CA PRO A 286 23.21 2.48 -47.20
C PRO A 286 23.89 1.71 -48.35
N ASN A 287 23.80 0.38 -48.35
CA ASN A 287 24.39 -0.50 -49.38
C ASN A 287 23.33 -1.08 -50.34
N GLY A 288 22.10 -0.59 -50.27
CA GLY A 288 20.97 -1.07 -51.06
C GLY A 288 19.94 0.03 -51.22
N TYR A 289 18.68 -0.36 -51.44
CA TYR A 289 17.60 0.61 -51.58
C TYR A 289 17.06 1.02 -50.21
N SER A 290 16.98 2.33 -50.00
CA SER A 290 16.32 2.93 -48.85
C SER A 290 14.94 3.47 -49.21
N THR A 291 14.00 3.44 -48.28
CA THR A 291 12.68 4.03 -48.46
C THR A 291 12.80 5.56 -48.51
N VAL A 292 12.11 6.18 -49.46
CA VAL A 292 11.99 7.65 -49.55
C VAL A 292 10.56 8.05 -49.85
N ALA A 293 10.15 9.21 -49.37
CA ALA A 293 8.83 9.78 -49.63
C ALA A 293 8.91 10.79 -50.79
N VAL A 294 7.96 10.71 -51.73
CA VAL A 294 7.92 11.57 -52.93
C VAL A 294 6.49 12.04 -53.24
N ASP A 295 6.35 13.07 -54.09
CA ASP A 295 5.05 13.42 -54.70
C ASP A 295 4.78 12.48 -55.90
N PRO A 296 3.69 11.68 -55.89
CA PRO A 296 3.34 10.76 -56.98
C PRO A 296 3.19 11.41 -58.35
N ARG A 297 2.91 12.71 -58.41
CA ARG A 297 2.77 13.47 -59.66
C ARG A 297 4.12 13.77 -60.32
N VAL A 298 5.21 13.76 -59.54
CA VAL A 298 6.58 14.07 -60.00
C VAL A 298 7.40 12.79 -60.16
N ILE A 299 7.34 11.88 -59.17
CA ILE A 299 7.99 10.56 -59.22
C ILE A 299 6.93 9.51 -58.90
N ARG A 300 6.77 8.52 -59.80
CA ARG A 300 5.79 7.45 -59.61
C ARG A 300 6.17 6.59 -58.39
N PRO A 301 5.21 6.21 -57.52
CA PRO A 301 5.47 5.27 -56.44
C PRO A 301 6.06 3.94 -56.97
N GLY A 302 6.99 3.36 -56.22
CA GLY A 302 7.76 2.17 -56.59
C GLY A 302 8.95 2.43 -57.53
N ALA A 303 9.16 3.67 -57.97
CA ALA A 303 10.32 4.02 -58.79
C ALA A 303 11.63 3.83 -58.00
N ARG A 304 12.65 3.31 -58.69
CA ARG A 304 14.01 3.19 -58.15
C ARG A 304 14.79 4.44 -58.49
N LEU A 305 15.53 4.94 -57.52
CA LEU A 305 16.18 6.24 -57.57
C LEU A 305 17.64 6.09 -57.13
N TYR A 306 18.50 6.97 -57.63
CA TYR A 306 19.79 7.26 -57.03
C TYR A 306 19.82 8.74 -56.63
N VAL A 307 20.03 9.00 -55.35
CA VAL A 307 20.07 10.35 -54.77
C VAL A 307 21.51 10.69 -54.41
N ASP A 308 22.03 11.77 -54.97
CA ASP A 308 23.40 12.21 -54.73
C ASP A 308 23.66 12.43 -53.23
N GLY A 309 24.71 11.78 -52.73
CA GLY A 309 25.11 11.85 -51.32
C GLY A 309 24.26 10.99 -50.37
N TYR A 310 23.18 10.36 -50.83
CA TYR A 310 22.33 9.49 -50.01
C TYR A 310 22.32 8.02 -50.46
N GLY A 311 22.50 7.77 -51.75
CA GLY A 311 22.59 6.43 -52.36
C GLY A 311 21.30 5.98 -53.04
N TYR A 312 21.15 4.67 -53.20
CA TYR A 312 19.98 4.08 -53.87
C TYR A 312 18.73 4.12 -52.99
N ALA A 313 17.58 4.40 -53.61
CA ALA A 313 16.31 4.58 -52.93
C ALA A 313 15.12 4.04 -53.73
N VAL A 314 14.03 3.66 -53.04
CA VAL A 314 12.74 3.34 -53.65
C VAL A 314 11.68 4.29 -53.13
N ALA A 315 10.89 4.86 -54.05
CA ALA A 315 9.75 5.71 -53.77
C ALA A 315 8.55 4.91 -53.20
N ASP A 316 8.68 4.37 -52.00
CA ASP A 316 7.64 3.54 -51.38
C ASP A 316 6.69 4.32 -50.45
N ASP A 317 6.89 5.63 -50.30
CA ASP A 317 6.08 6.46 -49.41
C ASP A 317 5.64 7.79 -50.04
N THR A 318 4.57 8.37 -49.50
CA THR A 318 4.03 9.67 -49.91
C THR A 318 3.64 10.47 -48.67
N GLY A 319 4.49 11.40 -48.25
CA GLY A 319 4.21 12.29 -47.13
C GLY A 319 3.23 13.40 -47.53
N GLY A 320 2.29 13.76 -46.65
CA GLY A 320 1.29 14.82 -46.92
C GLY A 320 1.89 16.20 -47.25
N ASP A 321 3.07 16.49 -46.69
CA ASP A 321 3.81 17.75 -46.91
C ASP A 321 4.89 17.65 -48.01
N ILE A 322 5.06 16.48 -48.63
CA ILE A 322 6.04 16.23 -49.70
C ILE A 322 5.35 16.41 -51.05
N ILE A 323 5.18 17.68 -51.43
CA ILE A 323 4.47 18.12 -52.64
C ILE A 323 5.43 18.84 -53.60
N GLY A 324 5.34 18.51 -54.89
CA GLY A 324 6.13 19.12 -55.97
C GLY A 324 7.56 18.62 -56.01
N ASN A 325 8.52 19.52 -56.20
CA ASN A 325 9.95 19.18 -56.34
C ASN A 325 10.63 18.93 -54.98
N ARG A 326 10.01 18.09 -54.14
CA ARG A 326 10.50 17.73 -52.80
C ARG A 326 10.63 16.22 -52.65
N ILE A 327 11.62 15.80 -51.88
CA ILE A 327 11.86 14.40 -51.52
C ILE A 327 12.21 14.31 -50.04
N ASP A 328 11.67 13.33 -49.33
CA ASP A 328 12.03 13.09 -47.93
C ASP A 328 12.79 11.77 -47.79
N LEU A 329 13.99 11.85 -47.21
CA LEU A 329 14.92 10.74 -47.12
C LEU A 329 14.83 10.11 -45.73
N PHE A 330 14.56 8.82 -45.67
CA PHE A 330 14.46 8.11 -44.40
C PHE A 330 15.83 7.84 -43.77
N PHE A 331 15.99 8.18 -42.51
CA PHE A 331 17.17 7.87 -41.72
C PHE A 331 16.81 6.98 -40.54
N SER A 332 17.71 6.05 -40.18
CA SER A 332 17.52 5.17 -39.03
C SER A 332 17.52 5.91 -37.69
N SER A 333 18.08 7.12 -37.63
CA SER A 333 18.15 7.90 -36.41
C SER A 333 17.78 9.36 -36.65
N LYS A 334 17.15 9.96 -35.64
CA LYS A 334 16.82 11.39 -35.63
C LYS A 334 18.04 12.27 -35.74
N GLN A 335 19.16 11.82 -35.19
CA GLN A 335 20.41 12.55 -35.29
C GLN A 335 20.94 12.58 -36.73
N ASP A 336 20.84 11.48 -37.48
CA ASP A 336 21.29 11.44 -38.88
C ASP A 336 20.38 12.27 -39.79
N ALA A 337 19.06 12.24 -39.55
CA ALA A 337 18.11 13.12 -40.23
C ALA A 337 18.44 14.61 -39.99
N LEU A 338 18.74 14.98 -38.74
CA LEU A 338 19.14 16.35 -38.38
C LEU A 338 20.48 16.74 -38.99
N ASN A 339 21.47 15.83 -39.01
CA ASN A 339 22.77 16.06 -39.64
C ASN A 339 22.65 16.23 -41.16
N TRP A 340 21.70 15.53 -41.79
CA TRP A 340 21.38 15.72 -43.19
C TRP A 340 20.72 17.09 -43.45
N GLY A 341 19.77 17.48 -42.61
CA GLY A 341 19.09 18.77 -42.75
C GLY A 341 18.31 18.91 -44.07
N ARG A 342 18.06 20.16 -44.48
CA ARG A 342 17.37 20.47 -45.74
C ARG A 342 18.37 20.96 -46.78
N ARG A 343 18.42 20.33 -47.96
CA ARG A 343 19.37 20.66 -49.01
C ARG A 343 18.84 20.30 -50.39
N THR A 344 19.31 20.96 -51.43
CA THR A 344 19.01 20.57 -52.82
C THR A 344 19.89 19.41 -53.25
N VAL A 345 19.30 18.36 -53.82
CA VAL A 345 20.01 17.20 -54.34
C VAL A 345 19.60 16.90 -55.79
N THR A 346 20.50 16.26 -56.51
CA THR A 346 20.19 15.69 -57.83
C THR A 346 19.71 14.25 -57.65
N VAL A 347 18.58 13.93 -58.28
CA VAL A 347 17.96 12.60 -58.24
C VAL A 347 17.90 12.03 -59.64
N HIS A 348 18.42 10.83 -59.78
CA HIS A 348 18.39 10.05 -61.00
C HIS A 348 17.30 8.98 -60.89
N ILE A 349 16.26 9.08 -61.73
CA ILE A 349 15.23 8.04 -61.81
C ILE A 349 15.77 6.88 -62.64
N LEU A 350 15.80 5.69 -62.05
CA LEU A 350 16.28 4.47 -62.68
C LEU A 350 15.07 3.75 -63.29
N ASN A 351 15.09 3.55 -64.61
CA ASN A 351 14.06 2.80 -65.34
C ASN A 351 14.23 1.29 -65.20
#